data_AF-A0A1H0RU34-F1
#
_entry.id   AF-A0A1H0RU34-F1
#
_cell.length_a   1.000
_cell.length_b   1.000
_cell.length_c   1.000
_cell.angle_alpha   90.00
_cell.angle_beta   90.00
_cell.angle_gamma   90.00
#
_symmetry.space_group_name_H-M   'P 1'
#
loop_
_entity.id
_entity.type
_entity.pdbx_description
1 polymer ?
#
loop_
_entity_poly.entity_id
_entity_poly.type
_entity_poly.pdbx_seq_one_letter_code
_entity_poly.pdbx_strand_id
1 'polypeptide(L)'
;MAEHEDWTAQDDAQLRAALASLRTEVEAAPLPDVRFVKARGRALRRRRFLATSAAAAAALIVAGGIGYAVWSPASDRSPIVPATSAAKSATPSPSPTTSSSLDQPGALPLLQEWTTALDLQGDARMTTQDPKSGDYRSFECLTSVPTGQRLRQEITLDAGGFQGGQTQFAVSSKLDPETVAQGLTGDISQCQQGPDFKVNRLDDTDAGSLYSYTAGDAGSGWFAVVTGNSDVALIQIADPTATKSRFTLAQVTALAEVAKERLARYGSASAAATTAPPASGPEAINQQMTVTGPDPVPSSNLFVAASQWASQGLTNGVGASDGPGALEGSTAVASCETDDQQAGIGGRVGVVSIRSGTGATSYIGRQRVQLDDATDAAVQKDYVSARLAEAKALYAKGCDGANYTVKSTPGPTDGTFRLETVFNDGSDTLSEWVGVTAQRTPGAVSTVVITATTDPDRAFAELDRLLALARQK
;
A
#
# COMPACT_ATOMS: atom_id res chain seq x y z
N MET A 1 45.99 59.33 -14.35
CA MET A 1 45.98 58.39 -15.48
C MET A 1 46.17 57.02 -14.86
N ALA A 2 45.14 56.17 -14.92
CA ALA A 2 45.21 54.85 -14.31
C ALA A 2 46.16 53.99 -15.17
N GLU A 3 47.19 53.43 -14.54
CA GLU A 3 48.07 52.45 -15.14
C GLU A 3 47.21 51.24 -15.54
N HIS A 4 47.20 50.90 -16.83
CA HIS A 4 46.68 49.64 -17.29
C HIS A 4 47.72 48.58 -16.91
N GLU A 5 47.36 47.66 -16.01
CA GLU A 5 48.13 46.43 -15.80
C GLU A 5 48.19 45.67 -17.13
N ASP A 6 49.38 45.64 -17.73
CA ASP A 6 49.63 44.93 -18.97
C ASP A 6 49.58 43.42 -18.70
N TRP A 7 48.57 42.77 -19.27
CA TRP A 7 48.38 41.32 -19.22
C TRP A 7 49.60 40.59 -19.76
N THR A 8 50.27 39.81 -18.90
CA THR A 8 51.53 39.15 -19.25
C THR A 8 51.31 37.74 -19.80
N ALA A 9 52.32 37.19 -20.48
CA ALA A 9 52.29 35.79 -20.91
C ALA A 9 52.20 34.78 -19.75
N GLN A 10 52.61 35.20 -18.55
CA GLN A 10 52.52 34.38 -17.34
C GLN A 10 51.08 34.33 -16.81
N ASP A 11 50.33 35.43 -16.90
CA ASP A 11 48.91 35.49 -16.55
C ASP A 11 48.08 34.61 -17.48
N ASP A 12 48.42 34.62 -18.77
CA ASP A 12 47.81 33.78 -19.79
C ASP A 12 48.07 32.28 -19.54
N ALA A 13 49.28 31.91 -19.10
CA ALA A 13 49.61 30.54 -18.72
C ALA A 13 48.86 30.08 -17.45
N GLN A 14 48.75 30.95 -16.44
CA GLN A 14 47.98 30.66 -15.23
C GLN A 14 46.49 30.51 -15.53
N LEU A 15 45.93 31.36 -16.39
CA LEU A 15 44.53 31.26 -16.80
C LEU A 15 44.25 29.95 -17.53
N ARG A 16 45.12 29.54 -18.46
CA ARG A 16 44.96 28.24 -19.15
C ARG A 16 45.04 27.05 -18.20
N ALA A 17 45.95 27.08 -17.23
CA ALA A 17 46.07 26.03 -16.23
C ALA A 17 44.82 25.94 -15.34
N ALA A 18 44.29 27.10 -14.90
CA ALA A 18 43.05 27.16 -14.12
C ALA A 18 41.83 26.68 -14.93
N LEU A 19 41.73 27.03 -16.21
CA LEU A 19 40.64 26.57 -17.08
C LEU A 19 40.75 25.06 -17.38
N ALA A 20 41.97 24.53 -17.49
CA ALA A 20 42.19 23.10 -17.66
C ALA A 20 41.78 22.30 -16.40
N SER A 21 42.12 22.79 -15.20
CA SER A 21 41.68 22.14 -13.95
C SER A 21 40.16 22.20 -13.82
N LEU A 22 39.55 23.35 -14.10
CA LEU A 22 38.10 23.52 -14.06
C LEU A 22 37.38 22.58 -15.04
N ARG A 23 37.94 22.40 -16.24
CA ARG A 23 37.41 21.44 -17.22
C ARG A 23 37.48 20.00 -16.69
N THR A 24 38.59 19.63 -16.07
CA THR A 24 38.78 18.28 -15.51
C THR A 24 37.79 18.03 -14.36
N GLU A 25 37.52 19.04 -13.54
CA GLU A 25 36.51 18.99 -12.47
C GLU A 25 35.08 18.90 -13.02
N VAL A 26 34.75 19.65 -14.07
CA VAL A 26 33.43 19.60 -14.72
C VAL A 26 33.20 18.27 -15.46
N GLU A 27 34.25 17.67 -16.03
CA GLU A 27 34.18 16.34 -16.64
C GLU A 27 34.05 15.23 -15.58
N ALA A 28 34.69 15.37 -14.42
CA ALA A 28 34.60 14.43 -13.30
C ALA A 28 33.27 14.52 -12.53
N ALA A 29 32.65 15.70 -12.50
CA ALA A 29 31.36 15.96 -11.88
C ALA A 29 30.50 16.83 -12.80
N PRO A 30 29.76 16.23 -13.76
CA PRO A 30 28.95 16.99 -14.71
C PRO A 30 28.00 17.91 -13.96
N LEU A 31 28.02 19.21 -14.34
CA LEU A 31 27.18 20.22 -13.72
C LEU A 31 25.71 19.77 -13.79
N PRO A 32 24.96 19.82 -12.67
CA PRO A 32 23.57 19.41 -12.66
C PRO A 32 22.76 20.24 -13.66
N ASP A 33 21.86 19.59 -14.39
CA ASP A 33 20.99 20.23 -15.38
C ASP A 33 20.34 21.48 -14.79
N VAL A 34 20.24 22.54 -15.59
CA VAL A 34 19.62 23.84 -15.26
C VAL A 34 18.22 23.67 -14.64
N ARG A 35 17.52 22.58 -14.97
CA ARG A 35 16.25 22.19 -14.33
C ARG A 35 16.39 21.87 -12.84
N PHE A 36 17.44 21.14 -12.44
CA PHE A 36 17.76 20.85 -11.02
C PHE A 36 18.20 22.09 -10.26
N VAL A 37 18.99 22.98 -10.88
CA VAL A 37 19.40 24.25 -10.25
C VAL A 37 18.19 25.16 -10.01
N LYS A 38 17.26 25.23 -10.98
CA LYS A 38 15.99 25.96 -10.81
C LYS A 38 15.07 25.33 -9.77
N ALA A 39 14.99 24.00 -9.70
CA ALA A 39 14.22 23.29 -8.68
C ALA A 39 14.77 23.56 -7.26
N ARG A 40 16.10 23.47 -7.08
CA ARG A 40 16.78 23.75 -5.81
C ARG A 40 16.62 25.20 -5.36
N GLY A 41 16.69 26.15 -6.30
CA GLY A 41 16.43 27.58 -6.03
C GLY A 41 14.96 27.87 -5.63
N ARG A 42 13.99 27.14 -6.18
CA ARG A 42 12.56 27.27 -5.83
C ARG A 42 12.24 26.61 -4.48
N ALA A 43 12.85 25.46 -4.18
CA ALA A 43 12.71 24.76 -2.90
C ALA A 43 13.17 25.62 -1.71
N LEU A 44 14.30 26.33 -1.84
CA LEU A 44 14.81 27.23 -0.79
C LEU A 44 13.88 28.45 -0.56
N ARG A 45 13.26 29.00 -1.60
CA ARG A 45 12.26 30.08 -1.45
C ARG A 45 10.99 29.59 -0.79
N ARG A 46 10.55 28.35 -1.08
CA ARG A 46 9.36 27.76 -0.46
C ARG A 46 9.54 27.37 1.00
N ARG A 47 10.71 26.86 1.40
CA ARG A 47 11.01 26.61 2.82
C ARG A 47 10.89 27.90 3.65
N ARG A 48 11.30 29.04 3.09
CA ARG A 48 11.11 30.35 3.74
C ARG A 48 9.64 30.77 3.78
N PHE A 49 8.86 30.48 2.74
CA PHE A 49 7.45 30.85 2.67
C PHE A 49 6.54 30.00 3.57
N LEU A 50 6.80 28.69 3.66
CA LEU A 50 6.07 27.77 4.54
C LEU A 50 6.32 28.06 6.02
N ALA A 51 7.54 28.45 6.38
CA ALA A 51 7.86 28.92 7.73
C ALA A 51 7.08 30.19 8.11
N THR A 52 6.80 31.08 7.14
CA THR A 52 6.00 32.29 7.39
C THR A 52 4.49 32.04 7.40
N SER A 53 3.97 31.07 6.63
CA SER A 53 2.53 30.78 6.58
C SER A 53 2.04 29.92 7.75
N ALA A 54 2.88 29.04 8.31
CA ALA A 54 2.52 28.24 9.49
C ALA A 54 2.25 29.13 10.73
N ALA A 55 3.00 30.22 10.90
CA ALA A 55 2.80 31.17 11.99
C ALA A 55 1.46 31.93 11.90
N ALA A 56 0.92 32.12 10.69
CA ALA A 56 -0.36 32.80 10.48
C ALA A 56 -1.58 31.88 10.69
N ALA A 57 -1.44 30.58 10.43
CA ALA A 57 -2.52 29.61 10.61
C ALA A 57 -2.79 29.30 12.11
N ALA A 58 -1.75 29.24 12.94
CA ALA A 58 -1.88 28.98 14.38
C ALA A 58 -2.62 30.10 15.14
N ALA A 59 -2.50 31.35 14.70
CA ALA A 59 -3.16 32.50 15.35
C ALA A 59 -4.69 32.57 15.08
N LEU A 60 -5.20 31.91 14.03
CA LEU A 60 -6.60 32.01 13.62
C LEU A 60 -7.50 30.87 14.14
N ILE A 61 -6.91 29.74 14.57
CA ILE A 61 -7.65 28.61 15.14
C ILE A 61 -8.23 28.95 16.52
N VAL A 62 -7.61 29.88 17.26
CA VAL A 62 -8.08 30.34 18.59
C VAL A 62 -9.38 31.16 18.51
N ALA A 63 -9.75 31.71 17.35
CA ALA A 63 -11.00 32.48 17.19
C ALA A 63 -12.18 31.66 16.63
N GLY A 64 -11.94 30.49 16.03
CA GLY A 64 -12.98 29.72 15.31
C GLY A 64 -13.76 28.70 16.16
N GLY A 65 -13.19 28.25 17.28
CA GLY A 65 -13.71 27.09 18.04
C GLY A 65 -14.81 27.36 19.08
N ILE A 66 -15.11 28.63 19.40
CA ILE A 66 -16.09 28.98 20.48
C ILE A 66 -17.34 29.72 19.92
N GLY A 67 -17.44 29.93 18.60
CA GLY A 67 -18.42 30.87 18.02
C GLY A 67 -19.70 30.29 17.40
N TYR A 68 -19.98 28.99 17.46
CA TYR A 68 -21.09 28.37 16.69
C TYR A 68 -22.29 27.89 17.53
N ALA A 69 -22.63 28.60 18.60
CA ALA A 69 -23.85 28.31 19.38
C ALA A 69 -24.74 29.53 19.70
N VAL A 70 -24.38 30.77 19.36
CA VAL A 70 -25.18 31.95 19.74
C VAL A 70 -25.14 33.02 18.65
N TRP A 71 -26.08 32.96 17.70
CA TRP A 71 -26.88 34.09 17.17
C TRP A 71 -27.49 33.77 15.80
N SER A 72 -28.82 33.69 15.79
CA SER A 72 -29.62 33.95 14.60
C SER A 72 -30.29 35.30 14.78
N PRO A 73 -30.11 36.25 13.85
CA PRO A 73 -31.11 37.26 13.59
C PRO A 73 -31.70 37.09 12.19
N ALA A 74 -33.02 37.20 12.17
CA ALA A 74 -33.88 37.22 11.00
C ALA A 74 -33.69 38.51 10.16
N SER A 75 -34.33 38.48 8.98
CA SER A 75 -34.50 39.50 7.91
C SER A 75 -33.63 39.19 6.67
N ASP A 76 -34.11 39.17 5.43
CA ASP A 76 -35.36 39.68 4.89
C ASP A 76 -35.70 39.02 3.53
N ARG A 77 -36.95 39.23 3.13
CA ARG A 77 -37.74 38.70 2.01
C ARG A 77 -37.11 38.77 0.59
N SER A 78 -37.45 37.78 -0.25
CA SER A 78 -37.87 37.93 -1.66
C SER A 78 -38.42 36.59 -2.23
N PRO A 79 -39.19 36.59 -3.34
CA PRO A 79 -40.58 36.11 -3.34
C PRO A 79 -40.79 34.62 -3.71
N ILE A 80 -41.96 34.17 -3.27
CA ILE A 80 -42.61 32.88 -3.45
C ILE A 80 -42.79 32.54 -4.94
N VAL A 81 -42.29 31.38 -5.35
CA VAL A 81 -42.70 30.67 -6.58
C VAL A 81 -43.55 29.46 -6.14
N PRO A 82 -44.67 29.13 -6.82
CA PRO A 82 -45.61 28.11 -6.34
C PRO A 82 -44.99 26.71 -6.31
N ALA A 83 -45.38 25.95 -5.30
CA ALA A 83 -44.95 24.59 -5.03
C ALA A 83 -45.36 23.61 -6.14
N THR A 84 -44.37 22.97 -6.77
CA THR A 84 -44.56 21.68 -7.44
C THR A 84 -44.31 20.59 -6.42
N SER A 85 -45.38 19.90 -6.02
CA SER A 85 -45.33 18.74 -5.13
C SER A 85 -44.52 17.61 -5.78
N ALA A 86 -43.23 17.51 -5.46
CA ALA A 86 -42.44 16.33 -5.75
C ALA A 86 -42.74 15.27 -4.67
N ALA A 87 -43.29 14.15 -5.11
CA ALA A 87 -43.55 12.98 -4.29
C ALA A 87 -42.28 12.58 -3.51
N LYS A 88 -42.42 12.32 -2.21
CA LYS A 88 -41.44 11.59 -1.41
C LYS A 88 -41.27 10.19 -2.03
N SER A 89 -40.27 10.04 -2.90
CA SER A 89 -39.68 8.74 -3.17
C SER A 89 -38.99 8.29 -1.88
N ALA A 90 -39.56 7.27 -1.24
CA ALA A 90 -38.86 6.54 -0.19
C ALA A 90 -37.62 5.91 -0.82
N THR A 91 -36.45 6.49 -0.56
CA THR A 91 -35.18 5.86 -0.87
C THR A 91 -35.07 4.58 -0.03
N PRO A 92 -34.99 3.39 -0.63
CA PRO A 92 -34.79 2.17 0.13
C PRO A 92 -33.45 2.28 0.87
N SER A 93 -33.48 1.97 2.16
CA SER A 93 -32.28 1.83 2.99
C SER A 93 -31.32 0.87 2.29
N PRO A 94 -30.03 1.19 2.11
CA PRO A 94 -29.08 0.26 1.51
C PRO A 94 -28.97 -0.97 2.43
N SER A 95 -29.33 -2.14 1.89
CA SER A 95 -29.00 -3.42 2.52
C SER A 95 -27.48 -3.51 2.66
N PRO A 96 -26.95 -4.00 3.79
CA PRO A 96 -25.53 -4.21 3.94
C PRO A 96 -25.07 -5.25 2.92
N THR A 97 -24.37 -4.83 1.88
CA THR A 97 -23.69 -5.74 0.96
C THR A 97 -22.45 -6.26 1.68
N THR A 98 -22.54 -7.42 2.30
CA THR A 98 -21.37 -8.14 2.81
C THR A 98 -20.60 -8.67 1.60
N SER A 99 -19.59 -7.95 1.13
CA SER A 99 -18.68 -8.47 0.12
C SER A 99 -17.98 -9.71 0.69
N SER A 100 -18.01 -10.82 -0.04
CA SER A 100 -17.33 -12.04 0.37
C SER A 100 -15.83 -11.77 0.44
N SER A 101 -15.14 -12.28 1.46
CA SER A 101 -13.68 -12.12 1.58
C SER A 101 -12.95 -12.66 0.33
N LEU A 102 -13.51 -13.69 -0.29
CA LEU A 102 -13.04 -14.34 -1.52
C LEU A 102 -13.07 -13.44 -2.76
N ASP A 103 -13.75 -12.29 -2.70
CA ASP A 103 -13.79 -11.33 -3.81
C ASP A 103 -12.59 -10.36 -3.75
N GLN A 104 -11.86 -10.33 -2.63
CA GLN A 104 -10.63 -9.58 -2.51
C GLN A 104 -9.49 -10.30 -3.26
N PRO A 105 -8.72 -9.62 -4.13
CA PRO A 105 -7.64 -10.24 -4.90
C PRO A 105 -6.56 -10.87 -4.03
N GLY A 106 -6.17 -12.10 -4.36
CA GLY A 106 -5.06 -12.80 -3.73
C GLY A 106 -5.19 -14.32 -3.86
N ALA A 107 -4.13 -14.98 -4.32
CA ALA A 107 -4.12 -16.43 -4.56
C ALA A 107 -4.01 -17.28 -3.29
N LEU A 108 -3.66 -16.66 -2.14
CA LEU A 108 -3.58 -17.30 -0.84
C LEU A 108 -4.61 -16.70 0.13
N PRO A 109 -5.09 -17.45 1.14
CA PRO A 109 -6.00 -16.93 2.16
C PRO A 109 -5.52 -15.61 2.78
N LEU A 110 -6.44 -14.67 2.98
CA LEU A 110 -6.14 -13.38 3.61
C LEU A 110 -6.18 -13.50 5.13
N LEU A 111 -5.60 -12.51 5.82
CA LEU A 111 -5.55 -12.48 7.28
C LEU A 111 -6.93 -12.60 7.94
N GLN A 112 -7.96 -11.98 7.36
CA GLN A 112 -9.34 -12.10 7.85
C GLN A 112 -9.86 -13.54 7.77
N GLU A 113 -9.48 -14.28 6.72
CA GLU A 113 -9.92 -15.66 6.51
C GLU A 113 -9.17 -16.62 7.43
N TRP A 114 -7.88 -16.38 7.68
CA TRP A 114 -7.12 -17.06 8.74
C TRP A 114 -7.78 -16.88 10.10
N THR A 115 -8.09 -15.64 10.45
CA THR A 115 -8.71 -15.28 11.74
C THR A 115 -10.06 -15.95 11.89
N THR A 116 -10.88 -15.95 10.83
CA THR A 116 -12.23 -16.53 10.84
C THR A 116 -12.19 -18.07 10.87
N ALA A 117 -11.39 -18.70 9.99
CA ALA A 117 -11.35 -20.15 9.86
C ALA A 117 -10.75 -20.84 11.09
N LEU A 118 -9.74 -20.23 11.72
CA LEU A 118 -9.05 -20.78 12.88
C LEU A 118 -9.56 -20.21 14.21
N ASP A 119 -10.55 -19.31 14.18
CA ASP A 119 -11.05 -18.58 15.36
C ASP A 119 -9.93 -17.94 16.18
N LEU A 120 -9.01 -17.24 15.49
CA LEU A 120 -7.85 -16.64 16.14
C LEU A 120 -8.28 -15.49 17.04
N GLN A 121 -7.86 -15.56 18.30
CA GLN A 121 -8.11 -14.51 19.29
C GLN A 121 -6.88 -13.60 19.43
N GLY A 122 -7.11 -12.28 19.42
CA GLY A 122 -6.06 -11.26 19.54
C GLY A 122 -5.63 -10.65 18.20
N ASP A 123 -4.61 -9.79 18.27
CA ASP A 123 -4.09 -9.09 17.10
C ASP A 123 -3.19 -10.04 16.29
N ALA A 124 -3.73 -10.48 15.15
CA ALA A 124 -3.01 -11.26 14.16
C ALA A 124 -2.35 -10.33 13.13
N ARG A 125 -1.15 -10.69 12.68
CA ARG A 125 -0.42 -9.96 11.64
C ARG A 125 0.00 -10.93 10.55
N MET A 126 -0.12 -10.49 9.30
CA MET A 126 0.39 -11.21 8.14
C MET A 126 1.56 -10.43 7.54
N THR A 127 2.71 -11.07 7.42
CA THR A 127 3.93 -10.49 6.83
C THR A 127 4.29 -11.23 5.55
N THR A 128 4.61 -10.49 4.49
CA THR A 128 5.08 -11.07 3.24
C THR A 128 6.58 -11.28 3.32
N GLN A 129 7.03 -12.52 3.11
CA GLN A 129 8.45 -12.89 3.10
C GLN A 129 9.01 -12.90 1.69
N ASP A 130 10.31 -12.64 1.55
CA ASP A 130 10.99 -12.78 0.25
C ASP A 130 10.95 -14.26 -0.20
N PRO A 131 10.27 -14.60 -1.31
CA PRO A 131 10.20 -15.96 -1.81
C PRO A 131 11.55 -16.52 -2.26
N LYS A 132 12.57 -15.67 -2.46
CA LYS A 132 13.94 -16.08 -2.79
C LYS A 132 14.85 -16.16 -1.56
N SER A 133 14.35 -15.83 -0.37
CA SER A 133 15.16 -15.97 0.85
C SER A 133 15.57 -17.44 1.01
N GLY A 134 16.87 -17.68 1.18
CA GLY A 134 17.41 -19.02 1.42
C GLY A 134 17.01 -19.63 2.76
N ASP A 135 16.19 -18.93 3.55
CA ASP A 135 15.68 -19.39 4.84
C ASP A 135 14.38 -20.18 4.66
N TYR A 136 14.48 -21.27 3.89
CA TYR A 136 13.38 -22.24 3.70
C TYR A 136 13.19 -23.14 4.93
N ARG A 137 14.05 -23.01 5.95
CA ARG A 137 13.99 -23.76 7.21
C ARG A 137 12.74 -23.45 8.04
N SER A 138 11.99 -22.43 7.66
CA SER A 138 10.67 -22.15 8.23
C SER A 138 9.63 -23.24 7.95
N PHE A 139 9.80 -24.03 6.87
CA PHE A 139 8.94 -25.19 6.61
C PHE A 139 9.61 -26.40 7.24
N GLU A 140 9.06 -26.85 8.36
CA GLU A 140 9.65 -27.92 9.19
C GLU A 140 9.82 -29.24 8.43
N CYS A 141 9.23 -29.41 7.24
CA CYS A 141 9.17 -30.70 6.55
C CYS A 141 9.50 -30.71 5.06
N LEU A 142 9.92 -29.60 4.46
CA LEU A 142 10.31 -29.60 3.05
C LEU A 142 11.79 -29.92 2.89
N THR A 143 12.11 -30.99 2.14
CA THR A 143 13.50 -31.37 1.82
C THR A 143 14.00 -30.64 0.58
N SER A 144 13.07 -30.31 -0.32
CA SER A 144 13.30 -29.48 -1.49
C SER A 144 12.14 -28.51 -1.69
N VAL A 145 12.45 -27.27 -2.06
CA VAL A 145 11.43 -26.28 -2.39
C VAL A 145 11.12 -26.43 -3.89
N PRO A 146 9.84 -26.64 -4.28
CA PRO A 146 9.48 -26.64 -5.69
C PRO A 146 9.93 -25.34 -6.36
N THR A 147 10.55 -25.46 -7.54
CA THR A 147 10.87 -24.28 -8.35
C THR A 147 9.59 -23.51 -8.66
N GLY A 148 9.64 -22.18 -8.63
CA GLY A 148 8.49 -21.35 -8.96
C GLY A 148 7.72 -20.82 -7.75
N GLN A 149 8.32 -20.83 -6.54
CA GLN A 149 7.79 -20.09 -5.40
C GLN A 149 7.50 -18.62 -5.79
N ARG A 150 6.23 -18.21 -5.65
CA ARG A 150 5.76 -16.87 -6.04
C ARG A 150 5.55 -15.95 -4.86
N LEU A 151 4.96 -16.49 -3.80
CA LEU A 151 4.53 -15.74 -2.66
C LEU A 151 4.73 -16.60 -1.41
N ARG A 152 5.23 -15.98 -0.35
CA ARG A 152 5.31 -16.56 0.98
C ARG A 152 4.83 -15.54 1.99
N GLN A 153 3.97 -15.97 2.89
CA GLN A 153 3.42 -15.13 3.94
C GLN A 153 3.46 -15.88 5.27
N GLU A 154 3.76 -15.15 6.33
CA GLU A 154 3.78 -15.65 7.70
C GLU A 154 2.74 -14.92 8.53
N ILE A 155 2.06 -15.66 9.37
CA ILE A 155 1.01 -15.17 10.25
C ILE A 155 1.47 -15.35 11.69
N THR A 156 1.48 -14.28 12.47
CA THR A 156 1.83 -14.31 13.88
C THR A 156 0.71 -13.70 14.73
N LEU A 157 0.56 -14.17 15.97
CA LEU A 157 -0.25 -13.52 16.99
C LEU A 157 0.65 -12.77 17.95
N ASP A 158 0.31 -11.51 18.27
CA ASP A 158 1.09 -10.68 19.20
C ASP A 158 1.15 -11.30 20.61
N ALA A 159 0.11 -12.04 21.01
CA ALA A 159 0.06 -12.77 22.28
C ALA A 159 0.97 -14.02 22.32
N GLY A 160 1.61 -14.39 21.21
CA GLY A 160 2.39 -15.61 21.08
C GLY A 160 1.54 -16.89 21.00
N GLY A 161 2.20 -18.05 21.01
CA GLY A 161 1.54 -19.36 21.03
C GLY A 161 0.86 -19.79 19.71
N PHE A 162 1.13 -19.08 18.62
CA PHE A 162 0.69 -19.44 17.28
C PHE A 162 1.68 -18.92 16.24
N GLN A 163 1.99 -19.76 15.26
CA GLN A 163 2.65 -19.35 14.05
C GLN A 163 1.97 -20.03 12.86
N GLY A 164 1.55 -19.24 11.89
CA GLY A 164 1.02 -19.70 10.62
C GLY A 164 1.97 -19.36 9.48
N GLY A 165 1.93 -20.14 8.41
CA GLY A 165 2.65 -19.86 7.19
C GLY A 165 1.84 -20.32 5.98
N GLN A 166 1.97 -19.60 4.87
CA GLN A 166 1.44 -20.03 3.59
C GLN A 166 2.40 -19.68 2.46
N THR A 167 2.51 -20.59 1.50
CA THR A 167 3.36 -20.42 0.32
C THR A 167 2.62 -20.84 -0.93
N GLN A 168 2.70 -20.01 -1.97
CA GLN A 168 2.23 -20.33 -3.32
C GLN A 168 3.42 -20.72 -4.20
N PHE A 169 3.31 -21.87 -4.84
CA PHE A 169 4.22 -22.35 -5.88
C PHE A 169 3.51 -22.26 -7.24
N ALA A 170 4.04 -21.46 -8.16
CA ALA A 170 3.62 -21.52 -9.56
C ALA A 170 4.22 -22.75 -10.22
N VAL A 171 3.36 -23.58 -10.79
CA VAL A 171 3.75 -24.79 -11.49
C VAL A 171 4.00 -24.42 -12.94
N SER A 172 5.19 -24.76 -13.45
CA SER A 172 5.52 -24.54 -14.86
C SER A 172 4.52 -25.30 -15.75
N SER A 173 4.18 -24.77 -16.92
CA SER A 173 3.27 -25.43 -17.87
C SER A 173 3.71 -26.83 -18.34
N LYS A 174 4.94 -27.25 -18.01
CA LYS A 174 5.49 -28.57 -18.32
C LYS A 174 5.30 -29.59 -17.20
N LEU A 175 4.82 -29.14 -16.03
CA LEU A 175 4.59 -29.97 -14.86
C LEU A 175 3.11 -29.92 -14.49
N ASP A 176 2.59 -31.05 -14.06
CA ASP A 176 1.24 -31.17 -13.54
C ASP A 176 1.22 -30.70 -12.07
N PRO A 177 0.33 -29.77 -11.66
CA PRO A 177 0.19 -29.35 -10.28
C PRO A 177 -0.02 -30.50 -9.30
N GLU A 178 -0.71 -31.57 -9.70
CA GLU A 178 -0.87 -32.75 -8.85
C GLU A 178 0.47 -33.44 -8.57
N THR A 179 1.38 -33.49 -9.55
CA THR A 179 2.74 -34.03 -9.36
C THR A 179 3.54 -33.21 -8.36
N VAL A 180 3.42 -31.88 -8.39
CA VAL A 180 4.09 -30.99 -7.42
C VAL A 180 3.48 -31.17 -6.03
N ALA A 181 2.16 -31.25 -5.92
CA ALA A 181 1.48 -31.53 -4.66
C ALA A 181 1.86 -32.91 -4.09
N GLN A 182 2.00 -33.94 -4.93
CA GLN A 182 2.51 -35.26 -4.55
C GLN A 182 3.93 -35.21 -4.00
N GLY A 183 4.81 -34.39 -4.60
CA GLY A 183 6.15 -34.15 -4.08
C GLY A 183 6.12 -33.53 -2.67
N LEU A 184 5.33 -32.47 -2.48
CA LEU A 184 5.18 -31.79 -1.18
C LEU A 184 4.59 -32.72 -0.11
N THR A 185 3.55 -33.48 -0.46
CA THR A 185 2.94 -34.46 0.45
C THR A 185 3.89 -35.60 0.79
N GLY A 186 4.72 -36.05 -0.17
CA GLY A 186 5.80 -37.00 0.05
C GLY A 186 6.79 -36.51 1.10
N ASP A 187 7.33 -35.30 0.91
CA ASP A 187 8.24 -34.62 1.85
C ASP A 187 7.63 -34.53 3.25
N ILE A 188 6.37 -34.05 3.36
CA ILE A 188 5.66 -33.92 4.64
C ILE A 188 5.46 -35.27 5.33
N SER A 189 5.03 -36.29 4.59
CA SER A 189 4.73 -37.62 5.16
C SER A 189 5.98 -38.35 5.67
N GLN A 190 7.15 -38.06 5.09
CA GLN A 190 8.44 -38.67 5.44
C GLN A 190 9.23 -37.83 6.45
N CYS A 191 8.71 -36.66 6.82
CA CYS A 191 9.37 -35.71 7.69
C CYS A 191 9.67 -36.30 9.08
N GLN A 192 10.95 -36.29 9.45
CA GLN A 192 11.44 -36.71 10.76
C GLN A 192 12.41 -35.64 11.28
N GLN A 193 11.91 -34.71 12.09
CA GLN A 193 12.72 -33.66 12.74
C GLN A 193 13.28 -34.09 14.12
N GLY A 194 12.93 -35.29 14.59
CA GLY A 194 13.36 -35.84 15.87
C GLY A 194 12.57 -37.10 16.27
N PRO A 195 12.95 -37.76 17.37
CA PRO A 195 12.31 -39.02 17.79
C PRO A 195 10.82 -38.86 18.15
N ASP A 196 10.43 -37.67 18.60
CA ASP A 196 9.05 -37.36 19.00
C ASP A 196 8.26 -36.66 17.88
N PHE A 197 8.89 -36.39 16.74
CA PHE A 197 8.23 -35.79 15.58
C PHE A 197 7.46 -36.86 14.80
N LYS A 198 6.14 -36.74 14.77
CA LYS A 198 5.25 -37.68 14.09
C LYS A 198 4.25 -36.92 13.26
N VAL A 199 4.19 -37.24 11.97
CA VAL A 199 3.18 -36.73 11.04
C VAL A 199 2.12 -37.80 10.83
N ASN A 200 0.85 -37.42 10.99
CA ASN A 200 -0.30 -38.26 10.70
C ASN A 200 -1.06 -37.65 9.53
N ARG A 201 -1.16 -38.39 8.42
CA ARG A 201 -2.09 -38.07 7.33
C ARG A 201 -3.51 -38.33 7.83
N LEU A 202 -4.39 -37.34 7.69
CA LEU A 202 -5.72 -37.41 8.31
C LEU A 202 -6.86 -37.70 7.35
N ASP A 203 -6.68 -37.42 6.05
CA ASP A 203 -7.39 -37.96 4.87
C ASP A 203 -7.18 -36.98 3.70
N ASP A 204 -7.52 -37.39 2.47
CA ASP A 204 -7.68 -36.46 1.35
C ASP A 204 -9.07 -35.82 1.45
N THR A 205 -9.09 -34.50 1.65
CA THR A 205 -10.32 -33.71 1.61
C THR A 205 -10.51 -33.16 0.21
N ASP A 206 -11.72 -32.73 -0.14
CA ASP A 206 -11.93 -31.98 -1.39
C ASP A 206 -11.02 -30.74 -1.44
N ALA A 207 -10.71 -30.13 -0.30
CA ALA A 207 -9.80 -29.00 -0.17
C ALA A 207 -8.33 -29.31 -0.49
N GLY A 208 -7.92 -30.58 -0.47
CA GLY A 208 -6.52 -31.01 -0.58
C GLY A 208 -6.12 -32.03 0.48
N SER A 209 -4.81 -32.30 0.59
CA SER A 209 -4.27 -33.27 1.54
C SER A 209 -3.91 -32.61 2.87
N LEU A 210 -4.45 -33.16 3.96
CA LEU A 210 -4.26 -32.63 5.32
C LEU A 210 -3.41 -33.58 6.19
N TYR A 211 -2.51 -32.97 6.96
CA TYR A 211 -1.63 -33.65 7.89
C TYR A 211 -1.69 -32.94 9.23
N SER A 212 -1.72 -33.71 10.31
CA SER A 212 -1.37 -33.20 11.65
C SER A 212 0.01 -33.67 12.02
N TYR A 213 0.70 -32.94 12.88
CA TYR A 213 1.95 -33.41 13.47
C TYR A 213 2.03 -33.11 14.96
N THR A 214 2.84 -33.91 15.65
CA THR A 214 3.25 -33.69 17.04
C THR A 214 4.77 -33.72 17.09
N ALA A 215 5.39 -32.86 17.90
CA ALA A 215 6.84 -32.71 18.03
C ALA A 215 7.31 -32.85 19.50
N GLY A 216 6.59 -33.64 20.31
CA GLY A 216 6.84 -33.73 21.75
C GLY A 216 6.65 -32.38 22.44
N ASP A 217 7.63 -31.98 23.26
CA ASP A 217 7.63 -30.70 23.97
C ASP A 217 7.85 -29.49 23.06
N ALA A 218 8.25 -29.70 21.80
CA ALA A 218 8.39 -28.61 20.82
C ALA A 218 7.05 -28.17 20.19
N GLY A 219 5.95 -28.86 20.51
CA GLY A 219 4.61 -28.46 20.12
C GLY A 219 3.94 -29.42 19.13
N SER A 220 3.00 -28.89 18.37
CA SER A 220 2.20 -29.65 17.39
C SER A 220 1.62 -28.73 16.34
N GLY A 221 1.03 -29.28 15.29
CA GLY A 221 0.50 -28.44 14.23
C GLY A 221 -0.14 -29.19 13.08
N TRP A 222 -0.28 -28.49 11.96
CA TRP A 222 -0.94 -28.95 10.76
C TRP A 222 -0.20 -28.53 9.49
N PHE A 223 -0.30 -29.34 8.46
CA PHE A 223 0.01 -28.98 7.08
C PHE A 223 -1.22 -29.21 6.20
N ALA A 224 -1.46 -28.30 5.26
CA ALA A 224 -2.40 -28.49 4.17
C ALA A 224 -1.70 -28.24 2.84
N VAL A 225 -1.78 -29.22 1.94
CA VAL A 225 -1.32 -29.08 0.55
C VAL A 225 -2.54 -28.96 -0.35
N VAL A 226 -2.69 -27.80 -0.97
CA VAL A 226 -3.87 -27.41 -1.75
C VAL A 226 -3.48 -27.22 -3.20
N THR A 227 -4.09 -27.99 -4.09
CA THR A 227 -3.81 -27.95 -5.53
C THR A 227 -4.80 -27.02 -6.25
N GLY A 228 -4.28 -26.07 -7.02
CA GLY A 228 -5.04 -25.26 -7.98
C GLY A 228 -4.76 -25.67 -9.43
N ASN A 229 -5.29 -24.92 -10.39
CA ASN A 229 -5.17 -25.23 -11.83
C ASN A 229 -3.73 -25.17 -12.36
N SER A 230 -2.88 -24.34 -11.75
CA SER A 230 -1.50 -24.08 -12.18
C SER A 230 -0.56 -23.76 -11.03
N ASP A 231 -1.05 -23.96 -9.81
CA ASP A 231 -0.39 -23.54 -8.61
C ASP A 231 -0.65 -24.57 -7.53
N VAL A 232 0.27 -24.66 -6.58
CA VAL A 232 0.07 -25.43 -5.35
C VAL A 232 0.30 -24.48 -4.18
N ALA A 233 -0.59 -24.50 -3.20
CA ALA A 233 -0.37 -23.82 -1.93
C ALA A 233 0.00 -24.82 -0.85
N LEU A 234 0.99 -24.45 -0.03
CA LEU A 234 1.28 -25.11 1.24
C LEU A 234 0.87 -24.17 2.37
N ILE A 235 0.02 -24.64 3.27
CA ILE A 235 -0.33 -23.97 4.51
C ILE A 235 0.29 -24.76 5.66
N GLN A 236 0.95 -24.06 6.58
CA GLN A 236 1.48 -24.61 7.82
C GLN A 236 0.88 -23.87 9.01
N ILE A 237 0.47 -24.62 10.03
CA ILE A 237 -0.02 -24.09 11.29
C ILE A 237 0.79 -24.74 12.40
N ALA A 238 1.46 -23.95 13.22
CA ALA A 238 2.26 -24.41 14.35
C ALA A 238 1.69 -23.85 15.66
N ASP A 239 1.51 -24.76 16.62
CA ASP A 239 1.20 -24.48 18.02
C ASP A 239 2.42 -24.93 18.86
N PRO A 240 3.41 -24.04 19.05
CA PRO A 240 4.65 -24.39 19.73
C PRO A 240 4.45 -24.64 21.23
N THR A 241 3.28 -24.31 21.78
CA THR A 241 3.00 -24.39 23.22
C THR A 241 2.20 -25.62 23.62
N ALA A 242 1.59 -26.32 22.66
CA ALA A 242 0.72 -27.45 22.94
C ALA A 242 1.25 -28.74 22.29
N THR A 243 1.30 -29.82 23.08
CA THR A 243 1.64 -31.17 22.61
C THR A 243 0.58 -31.77 21.69
N LYS A 244 -0.63 -31.19 21.69
CA LYS A 244 -1.71 -31.45 20.75
C LYS A 244 -2.24 -30.12 20.25
N SER A 245 -2.47 -30.04 18.94
CA SER A 245 -2.87 -28.79 18.34
C SER A 245 -4.23 -28.37 18.88
N ARG A 246 -4.36 -27.09 19.25
CA ARG A 246 -5.65 -26.51 19.64
C ARG A 246 -6.64 -26.35 18.49
N PHE A 247 -6.16 -26.44 17.24
CA PHE A 247 -6.99 -26.34 16.05
C PHE A 247 -7.58 -27.68 15.67
N THR A 248 -8.86 -27.66 15.31
CA THR A 248 -9.60 -28.85 14.88
C THR A 248 -9.41 -29.12 13.39
N LEU A 249 -9.63 -30.38 12.98
CA LEU A 249 -9.66 -30.74 11.56
C LEU A 249 -10.60 -29.84 10.76
N ALA A 250 -11.81 -29.58 11.28
CA ALA A 250 -12.80 -28.75 10.61
C ALA A 250 -12.32 -27.31 10.33
N GLN A 251 -11.60 -26.70 11.28
CA GLN A 251 -11.03 -25.36 11.11
C GLN A 251 -9.94 -25.33 10.03
N VAL A 252 -9.05 -26.33 10.03
CA VAL A 252 -7.98 -26.43 9.03
C VAL A 252 -8.54 -26.76 7.64
N THR A 253 -9.55 -27.63 7.55
CA THR A 253 -10.27 -27.91 6.31
C THR A 253 -10.94 -26.64 5.76
N ALA A 254 -11.60 -25.84 6.61
CA ALA A 254 -12.21 -24.57 6.19
C ALA A 254 -11.17 -23.60 5.59
N LEU A 255 -9.99 -23.49 6.21
CA LEU A 255 -8.90 -22.66 5.68
C LEU A 255 -8.36 -23.21 4.35
N ALA A 256 -8.23 -24.53 4.22
CA ALA A 256 -7.80 -25.18 2.98
C ALA A 256 -8.81 -24.97 1.83
N GLU A 257 -10.12 -25.01 2.11
CA GLU A 257 -11.15 -24.72 1.10
C GLU A 257 -11.07 -23.27 0.60
N VAL A 258 -10.84 -22.32 1.51
CA VAL A 258 -10.59 -20.91 1.13
C VAL A 258 -9.37 -20.81 0.21
N ALA A 259 -8.28 -21.52 0.54
CA ALA A 259 -7.08 -21.53 -0.30
C ALA A 259 -7.37 -22.12 -1.68
N LYS A 260 -8.14 -23.21 -1.75
CA LYS A 260 -8.51 -23.87 -3.00
C LYS A 260 -9.32 -22.92 -3.90
N GLU A 261 -10.32 -22.27 -3.32
CA GLU A 261 -11.15 -21.32 -4.06
C GLU A 261 -10.35 -20.10 -4.55
N ARG A 262 -9.43 -19.60 -3.72
CA ARG A 262 -8.53 -18.50 -4.12
C ARG A 262 -7.55 -18.88 -5.20
N LEU A 263 -6.95 -20.07 -5.15
CA LEU A 263 -6.08 -20.56 -6.22
C LEU A 263 -6.85 -20.73 -7.52
N ALA A 264 -8.11 -21.19 -7.46
CA ALA A 264 -8.96 -21.28 -8.64
C ALA A 264 -9.27 -19.90 -9.25
N ARG A 265 -9.53 -18.89 -8.42
CA ARG A 265 -9.86 -17.52 -8.87
C ARG A 265 -8.64 -16.73 -9.32
N TYR A 266 -7.56 -16.74 -8.54
CA TYR A 266 -6.43 -15.82 -8.63
C TYR A 266 -5.08 -16.51 -8.90
N GLY A 267 -5.07 -17.82 -9.11
CA GLY A 267 -3.86 -18.56 -9.49
C GLY A 267 -3.24 -18.09 -10.81
N SER A 268 -2.00 -18.51 -11.05
CA SER A 268 -1.11 -18.11 -12.14
C SER A 268 -1.65 -18.35 -13.56
N ALA A 269 -2.55 -19.33 -13.76
CA ALA A 269 -3.20 -19.60 -15.04
C ALA A 269 -4.52 -18.82 -15.24
N SER A 270 -4.98 -18.08 -14.24
CA SER A 270 -6.13 -17.15 -14.35
C SER A 270 -5.76 -15.87 -15.11
N ALA A 271 -4.83 -15.97 -16.07
CA ALA A 271 -4.49 -14.94 -17.05
C ALA A 271 -5.33 -15.06 -18.33
N ALA A 272 -6.13 -16.14 -18.49
CA ALA A 272 -7.19 -16.16 -19.48
C ALA A 272 -8.34 -15.28 -18.97
N ALA A 273 -8.72 -14.30 -19.79
CA ALA A 273 -9.78 -13.32 -19.59
C ALA A 273 -11.16 -13.98 -19.41
N THR A 274 -11.35 -14.69 -18.32
CA THR A 274 -12.67 -15.00 -17.79
C THR A 274 -13.11 -13.71 -17.12
N THR A 275 -14.14 -13.09 -17.67
CA THR A 275 -14.88 -11.99 -17.06
C THR A 275 -14.99 -12.30 -15.58
N ALA A 276 -14.23 -11.56 -14.76
CA ALA A 276 -14.27 -11.73 -13.33
C ALA A 276 -15.76 -11.70 -12.92
N PRO A 277 -16.24 -12.62 -12.06
CA PRO A 277 -17.54 -12.40 -11.44
C PRO A 277 -17.50 -10.97 -10.88
N PRO A 278 -18.54 -10.15 -11.11
CA PRO A 278 -18.50 -8.74 -10.75
C PRO A 278 -18.06 -8.66 -9.29
N ALA A 279 -16.89 -8.05 -9.06
CA ALA A 279 -16.37 -7.87 -7.72
C ALA A 279 -17.52 -7.28 -6.90
N SER A 280 -17.90 -7.90 -5.79
CA SER A 280 -19.01 -7.41 -4.96
C SER A 280 -18.71 -6.07 -4.28
N GLY A 281 -17.55 -5.49 -4.55
CA GLY A 281 -17.16 -4.12 -4.21
C GLY A 281 -17.33 -3.14 -5.39
N PRO A 282 -17.22 -1.82 -5.12
CA PRO A 282 -17.30 -0.82 -6.17
C PRO A 282 -16.20 -1.05 -7.23
N GLU A 283 -16.59 -1.04 -8.50
CA GLU A 283 -15.67 -1.04 -9.63
C GLU A 283 -15.01 0.33 -9.77
N ALA A 284 -13.72 0.37 -10.06
CA ALA A 284 -12.98 1.61 -10.23
C ALA A 284 -13.38 2.32 -11.54
N ILE A 285 -14.15 3.39 -11.43
CA ILE A 285 -14.61 4.17 -12.59
C ILE A 285 -13.55 5.15 -13.07
N ASN A 286 -13.59 5.52 -14.33
CA ASN A 286 -12.73 6.57 -14.88
C ASN A 286 -13.40 7.93 -14.66
N GLN A 287 -12.63 8.89 -14.16
CA GLN A 287 -13.06 10.27 -14.01
C GLN A 287 -11.94 11.17 -14.50
N GLN A 288 -12.27 12.13 -15.36
CA GLN A 288 -11.31 13.15 -15.73
C GLN A 288 -11.02 14.01 -14.49
N MET A 289 -9.74 14.07 -14.11
CA MET A 289 -9.28 14.80 -12.93
C MET A 289 -8.04 15.62 -13.30
N THR A 290 -7.82 16.68 -12.55
CA THR A 290 -6.64 17.52 -12.66
C THR A 290 -5.44 16.80 -12.05
N VAL A 291 -4.59 16.22 -12.90
CA VAL A 291 -3.33 15.58 -12.49
C VAL A 291 -2.22 16.63 -12.52
N THR A 292 -1.45 16.70 -11.44
CA THR A 292 -0.30 17.62 -11.30
C THR A 292 1.01 16.85 -11.13
N GLY A 293 2.09 17.32 -11.74
CA GLY A 293 3.40 16.69 -11.67
C GLY A 293 4.34 17.21 -12.76
N PRO A 294 5.58 16.70 -12.81
CA PRO A 294 6.48 16.94 -13.93
C PRO A 294 5.88 16.39 -15.24
N ASP A 295 5.88 17.22 -16.28
CA ASP A 295 5.41 16.78 -17.60
C ASP A 295 6.39 15.78 -18.24
N PRO A 296 5.90 14.70 -18.90
CA PRO A 296 4.49 14.35 -19.04
C PRO A 296 3.91 13.66 -17.79
N VAL A 297 2.73 14.08 -17.34
CA VAL A 297 2.01 13.42 -16.23
C VAL A 297 1.30 12.13 -16.68
N PRO A 298 1.07 11.15 -15.78
CA PRO A 298 0.24 9.98 -16.05
C PRO A 298 -1.22 10.35 -16.36
N SER A 299 -1.93 9.45 -17.06
CA SER A 299 -3.36 9.65 -17.35
C SER A 299 -4.20 9.68 -16.06
N SER A 300 -5.22 10.55 -16.03
CA SER A 300 -6.23 10.61 -14.96
C SER A 300 -6.93 9.27 -14.73
N ASN A 301 -7.01 8.39 -15.73
CA ASN A 301 -7.62 7.06 -15.62
C ASN A 301 -6.85 6.12 -14.68
N LEU A 302 -5.59 6.42 -14.36
CA LEU A 302 -4.79 5.64 -13.41
C LEU A 302 -5.08 6.01 -11.95
N PHE A 303 -5.90 7.03 -11.72
CA PHE A 303 -6.25 7.49 -10.38
C PHE A 303 -7.64 6.99 -10.00
N VAL A 304 -7.86 6.79 -8.71
CA VAL A 304 -9.19 6.51 -8.15
C VAL A 304 -10.03 7.76 -8.34
N ALA A 305 -11.17 7.61 -9.03
CA ALA A 305 -12.06 8.72 -9.32
C ALA A 305 -12.44 9.47 -8.03
N ALA A 306 -12.38 10.81 -8.06
CA ALA A 306 -12.68 11.63 -6.88
C ALA A 306 -14.06 11.34 -6.29
N SER A 307 -15.06 11.03 -7.13
CA SER A 307 -16.39 10.60 -6.69
C SER A 307 -16.37 9.33 -5.83
N GLN A 308 -15.39 8.44 -6.00
CA GLN A 308 -15.23 7.22 -5.22
C GLN A 308 -14.48 7.41 -3.90
N TRP A 309 -14.00 8.63 -3.61
CA TRP A 309 -13.52 8.99 -2.28
C TRP A 309 -14.67 9.31 -1.32
N ALA A 310 -15.87 9.59 -1.83
CA ALA A 310 -17.03 9.81 -0.99
C ALA A 310 -17.47 8.50 -0.31
N SER A 311 -17.59 8.52 1.01
CA SER A 311 -18.12 7.41 1.80
C SER A 311 -18.65 7.90 3.14
N GLN A 312 -19.39 7.06 3.85
CA GLN A 312 -19.84 7.40 5.20
C GLN A 312 -18.66 7.56 6.17
N GLY A 313 -17.62 6.73 6.06
CA GLY A 313 -16.45 6.79 6.94
C GLY A 313 -15.50 7.95 6.67
N LEU A 314 -15.43 8.44 5.43
CA LEU A 314 -14.47 9.48 5.04
C LEU A 314 -15.10 10.87 4.93
N THR A 315 -16.29 10.97 4.34
CA THR A 315 -16.94 12.25 4.01
C THR A 315 -18.36 12.39 4.55
N ASN A 316 -18.82 11.45 5.40
CA ASN A 316 -20.24 11.33 5.80
C ASN A 316 -21.20 11.29 4.60
N GLY A 317 -20.76 10.71 3.47
CA GLY A 317 -21.53 10.61 2.23
C GLY A 317 -21.55 11.89 1.38
N VAL A 318 -20.85 12.95 1.78
CA VAL A 318 -20.69 14.16 0.96
C VAL A 318 -19.84 13.83 -0.27
N GLY A 319 -20.28 14.28 -1.44
CA GLY A 319 -19.56 14.08 -2.69
C GLY A 319 -18.16 14.68 -2.67
N ALA A 320 -17.18 13.94 -3.19
CA ALA A 320 -15.81 14.39 -3.33
C ALA A 320 -15.50 14.79 -4.79
N SER A 321 -14.59 15.75 -4.94
CA SER A 321 -14.13 16.29 -6.22
C SER A 321 -12.61 16.40 -6.22
N ASP A 322 -11.99 16.46 -7.40
CA ASP A 322 -10.60 16.86 -7.48
C ASP A 322 -10.50 18.35 -7.11
N GLY A 323 -9.51 18.67 -6.27
CA GLY A 323 -9.09 20.03 -5.98
C GLY A 323 -8.01 20.46 -6.96
N PRO A 324 -7.72 21.77 -7.06
CA PRO A 324 -6.49 22.21 -7.69
C PRO A 324 -5.33 21.48 -7.02
N GLY A 325 -4.50 20.81 -7.82
CA GLY A 325 -3.38 20.03 -7.31
C GLY A 325 -2.42 20.89 -6.50
N ALA A 326 -1.69 20.27 -5.57
CA ALA A 326 -0.84 20.97 -4.60
C ALA A 326 -0.02 22.09 -5.27
N LEU A 327 -0.11 23.29 -4.67
CA LEU A 327 0.52 24.54 -5.11
C LEU A 327 1.95 24.30 -5.64
N GLU A 328 2.03 24.17 -6.97
CA GLU A 328 3.20 24.29 -7.82
C GLU A 328 4.33 23.24 -7.69
N GLY A 329 4.08 21.94 -7.84
CA GLY A 329 5.11 21.02 -8.38
C GLY A 329 5.94 20.21 -7.38
N SER A 330 5.44 20.01 -6.16
CA SER A 330 5.88 18.91 -5.31
C SER A 330 5.07 17.65 -5.65
N THR A 331 5.73 16.51 -5.72
CA THR A 331 5.10 15.18 -5.89
C THR A 331 5.04 14.41 -4.58
N ALA A 332 5.42 15.05 -3.46
CA ALA A 332 5.24 14.52 -2.12
C ALA A 332 3.76 14.57 -1.73
N VAL A 333 3.22 13.43 -1.31
CA VAL A 333 1.82 13.26 -0.90
C VAL A 333 1.64 12.95 0.58
N ALA A 334 2.68 12.44 1.24
CA ALA A 334 2.67 12.10 2.67
C ALA A 334 3.80 12.80 3.43
N SER A 335 3.64 12.89 4.75
CA SER A 335 4.72 13.25 5.65
C SER A 335 5.91 12.30 5.48
N CYS A 336 7.13 12.82 5.69
CA CYS A 336 8.42 12.13 5.46
C CYS A 336 8.90 12.00 4.02
N GLU A 337 8.10 12.37 3.03
CA GLU A 337 8.58 12.44 1.66
C GLU A 337 9.34 13.74 1.38
N THR A 338 10.36 13.66 0.54
CA THR A 338 11.11 14.84 0.08
C THR A 338 11.03 14.97 -1.43
N ASP A 339 11.03 16.21 -1.93
CA ASP A 339 11.07 16.47 -3.38
C ASP A 339 12.33 15.88 -4.03
N ASP A 340 13.47 15.87 -3.33
CA ASP A 340 14.72 15.30 -3.84
C ASP A 340 14.61 13.77 -4.02
N GLN A 341 13.98 13.08 -3.06
CA GLN A 341 13.68 11.66 -3.18
C GLN A 341 12.78 11.40 -4.39
N GLN A 342 11.74 12.22 -4.57
CA GLN A 342 10.80 12.05 -5.67
C GLN A 342 11.38 12.44 -7.04
N ALA A 343 12.33 13.38 -7.09
CA ALA A 343 13.00 13.80 -8.32
C ALA A 343 13.97 12.73 -8.87
N GLY A 344 14.48 11.84 -8.00
CA GLY A 344 15.32 10.72 -8.40
C GLY A 344 14.53 9.52 -8.95
N ILE A 345 13.20 9.56 -8.87
CA ILE A 345 12.34 8.46 -9.31
C ILE A 345 12.14 8.57 -10.83
N GLY A 346 12.67 7.61 -11.57
CA GLY A 346 12.44 7.48 -13.01
C GLY A 346 10.97 7.23 -13.34
N GLY A 347 10.58 7.55 -14.58
CA GLY A 347 9.22 7.40 -15.08
C GLY A 347 8.37 8.67 -14.96
N ARG A 348 7.06 8.52 -15.18
CA ARG A 348 6.06 9.59 -15.03
C ARG A 348 5.49 9.58 -13.63
N VAL A 349 5.25 10.76 -13.08
CA VAL A 349 4.63 10.90 -11.76
C VAL A 349 3.54 11.96 -11.80
N GLY A 350 2.40 11.63 -11.20
CA GLY A 350 1.27 12.53 -11.11
C GLY A 350 0.62 12.44 -9.74
N VAL A 351 0.06 13.55 -9.29
CA VAL A 351 -0.66 13.69 -8.04
C VAL A 351 -2.02 14.32 -8.30
N VAL A 352 -3.06 13.72 -7.73
CA VAL A 352 -4.40 14.29 -7.63
C VAL A 352 -4.69 14.59 -6.16
N SER A 353 -5.23 15.77 -5.88
CA SER A 353 -5.68 16.15 -4.54
C SER A 353 -7.20 16.10 -4.49
N ILE A 354 -7.76 15.57 -3.41
CA ILE A 354 -9.19 15.30 -3.29
C ILE A 354 -9.78 16.14 -2.16
N ARG A 355 -10.97 16.69 -2.43
CA ARG A 355 -11.69 17.54 -1.48
C ARG A 355 -13.17 17.17 -1.34
N SER A 356 -13.71 17.32 -0.14
CA SER A 356 -15.13 17.17 0.20
C SER A 356 -15.77 18.54 0.40
N GLY A 357 -16.25 19.15 -0.70
CA GLY A 357 -16.79 20.52 -0.73
C GLY A 357 -15.82 21.54 -1.34
N THR A 358 -16.21 22.82 -1.33
CA THR A 358 -15.55 23.88 -2.13
C THR A 358 -14.53 24.73 -1.36
N GLY A 359 -14.43 24.59 -0.03
CA GLY A 359 -13.52 25.38 0.81
C GLY A 359 -12.04 25.05 0.61
N ALA A 360 -11.14 25.96 1.00
CA ALA A 360 -9.70 25.69 0.96
C ALA A 360 -9.26 24.63 2.00
N THR A 361 -10.07 24.40 3.02
CA THR A 361 -9.84 23.41 4.10
C THR A 361 -10.53 22.07 3.83
N SER A 362 -11.22 21.91 2.70
CA SER A 362 -12.01 20.70 2.42
C SER A 362 -11.19 19.53 1.88
N TYR A 363 -9.86 19.62 1.85
CA TYR A 363 -9.00 18.53 1.37
C TYR A 363 -9.04 17.35 2.34
N ILE A 364 -9.42 16.18 1.80
CA ILE A 364 -9.55 14.93 2.57
C ILE A 364 -8.40 13.97 2.31
N GLY A 365 -7.65 14.17 1.22
CA GLY A 365 -6.54 13.31 0.89
C GLY A 365 -5.92 13.59 -0.48
N ARG A 366 -4.98 12.72 -0.86
CA ARG A 366 -4.22 12.79 -2.10
C ARG A 366 -3.94 11.39 -2.62
N GLN A 367 -3.75 11.28 -3.93
CA GLN A 367 -3.21 10.09 -4.56
C GLN A 367 -2.04 10.47 -5.46
N ARG A 368 -0.93 9.76 -5.31
CA ARG A 368 0.16 9.74 -6.29
C ARG A 368 0.08 8.47 -7.13
N VAL A 369 0.37 8.60 -8.41
CA VAL A 369 0.69 7.50 -9.30
C VAL A 369 2.09 7.72 -9.86
N GLN A 370 2.94 6.72 -9.71
CA GLN A 370 4.24 6.60 -10.37
C GLN A 370 4.11 5.53 -11.45
N LEU A 371 4.62 5.79 -12.65
CA LEU A 371 4.51 4.89 -13.80
C LEU A 371 5.85 4.80 -14.52
N ASP A 372 6.38 3.58 -14.60
CA ASP A 372 7.50 3.28 -15.49
C ASP A 372 7.02 3.05 -16.92
N ASP A 373 7.60 3.82 -17.84
CA ASP A 373 7.25 3.81 -19.27
C ASP A 373 8.04 2.75 -20.07
N ALA A 374 8.88 1.95 -19.40
CA ALA A 374 9.55 0.84 -20.06
C ALA A 374 8.52 -0.12 -20.67
N THR A 375 8.80 -0.65 -21.86
CA THR A 375 7.93 -1.63 -22.51
C THR A 375 8.22 -3.07 -22.08
N ASP A 376 9.31 -3.27 -21.35
CA ASP A 376 9.74 -4.58 -20.87
C ASP A 376 9.04 -4.92 -19.54
N ALA A 377 8.29 -6.03 -19.55
CA ALA A 377 7.49 -6.44 -18.40
C ALA A 377 8.34 -6.84 -17.17
N ALA A 378 9.57 -7.33 -17.36
CA ALA A 378 10.46 -7.65 -16.24
C ALA A 378 11.00 -6.37 -15.60
N VAL A 379 11.40 -5.39 -16.41
CA VAL A 379 11.83 -4.06 -15.94
C VAL A 379 10.70 -3.37 -15.16
N GLN A 380 9.49 -3.35 -15.72
CA GLN A 380 8.32 -2.77 -15.03
C GLN A 380 8.00 -3.47 -13.71
N LYS A 381 8.13 -4.80 -13.67
CA LYS A 381 7.92 -5.58 -12.45
C LYS A 381 8.97 -5.26 -11.39
N ASP A 382 10.24 -5.19 -11.78
CA ASP A 382 11.34 -4.84 -10.88
C ASP A 382 11.20 -3.41 -10.37
N TYR A 383 10.79 -2.48 -11.23
CA TYR A 383 10.46 -1.11 -10.85
C TYR A 383 9.36 -1.07 -9.79
N VAL A 384 8.22 -1.72 -10.04
CA VAL A 384 7.08 -1.76 -9.11
C VAL A 384 7.51 -2.34 -7.76
N SER A 385 8.25 -3.45 -7.77
CA SER A 385 8.77 -4.09 -6.57
C SER A 385 9.68 -3.14 -5.77
N ALA A 386 10.63 -2.50 -6.45
CA ALA A 386 11.57 -1.57 -5.81
C ALA A 386 10.85 -0.34 -5.23
N ARG A 387 9.89 0.24 -5.94
CA ARG A 387 9.10 1.39 -5.47
C ARG A 387 8.24 1.04 -4.26
N LEU A 388 7.59 -0.13 -4.26
CA LEU A 388 6.82 -0.60 -3.12
C LEU A 388 7.71 -0.82 -1.89
N ALA A 389 8.86 -1.47 -2.07
CA ALA A 389 9.81 -1.69 -0.98
C ALA A 389 10.35 -0.37 -0.41
N GLU A 390 10.74 0.58 -1.27
CA GLU A 390 11.22 1.90 -0.84
C GLU A 390 10.15 2.66 -0.06
N ALA A 391 8.93 2.72 -0.56
CA ALA A 391 7.85 3.44 0.11
C ALA A 391 7.49 2.80 1.46
N LYS A 392 7.42 1.46 1.52
CA LYS A 392 7.21 0.74 2.79
C LYS A 392 8.31 1.03 3.80
N ALA A 393 9.58 0.99 3.36
CA ALA A 393 10.71 1.30 4.24
C ALA A 393 10.69 2.75 4.73
N LEU A 394 10.34 3.70 3.85
CA LEU A 394 10.21 5.11 4.20
C LEU A 394 9.15 5.32 5.28
N TYR A 395 7.92 4.85 5.03
CA TYR A 395 6.82 5.10 5.94
C TYR A 395 6.93 4.30 7.22
N ALA A 396 7.47 3.08 7.22
CA ALA A 396 7.65 2.28 8.43
C ALA A 396 8.58 2.97 9.45
N LYS A 397 9.55 3.76 8.98
CA LYS A 397 10.53 4.41 9.84
C LYS A 397 10.02 5.70 10.49
N GLY A 398 9.12 6.43 9.83
CA GLY A 398 8.84 7.82 10.19
C GLY A 398 10.02 8.74 9.87
N CYS A 399 9.99 9.97 10.38
CA CYS A 399 11.02 10.97 10.12
C CYS A 399 11.01 12.11 11.15
N ASP A 400 12.10 12.87 11.20
CA ASP A 400 12.23 14.07 12.01
C ASP A 400 12.41 15.30 11.13
N GLY A 401 11.73 16.38 11.50
CA GLY A 401 11.88 17.72 10.95
C GLY A 401 12.43 18.68 11.99
N ALA A 402 12.70 19.93 11.58
CA ALA A 402 13.24 20.94 12.49
C ALA A 402 12.31 21.26 13.68
N ASN A 403 10.99 21.23 13.44
CA ASN A 403 9.97 21.61 14.43
C ASN A 403 8.93 20.50 14.67
N TYR A 404 9.16 19.29 14.19
CA TYR A 404 8.22 18.18 14.34
C TYR A 404 8.92 16.82 14.27
N THR A 405 8.28 15.80 14.83
CA THR A 405 8.62 14.39 14.67
C THR A 405 7.41 13.64 14.14
N VAL A 406 7.61 12.81 13.12
CA VAL A 406 6.57 11.96 12.54
C VAL A 406 6.76 10.53 13.04
N LYS A 407 5.84 10.08 13.88
CA LYS A 407 5.78 8.68 14.32
C LYS A 407 5.01 7.86 13.31
N SER A 408 5.45 6.65 13.07
CA SER A 408 4.75 5.71 12.18
C SER A 408 4.24 4.51 12.96
N THR A 409 2.99 4.15 12.68
CA THR A 409 2.36 2.92 13.18
C THR A 409 1.90 2.09 11.98
N PRO A 410 2.35 0.84 11.82
CA PRO A 410 1.83 -0.04 10.78
C PRO A 410 0.31 -0.22 10.88
N GLY A 411 -0.36 -0.23 9.74
CA GLY A 411 -1.79 -0.55 9.65
C GLY A 411 -2.06 -2.06 9.58
N PRO A 412 -3.34 -2.46 9.54
CA PRO A 412 -3.75 -3.87 9.51
C PRO A 412 -3.40 -4.57 8.19
N THR A 413 -3.24 -3.81 7.11
CA THR A 413 -2.92 -4.33 5.77
C THR A 413 -1.47 -4.01 5.40
N ASP A 414 -0.76 -4.97 4.80
CA ASP A 414 0.63 -4.78 4.36
C ASP A 414 0.76 -3.58 3.41
N GLY A 415 1.71 -2.69 3.71
CA GLY A 415 1.91 -1.44 2.98
C GLY A 415 1.00 -0.28 3.40
N THR A 416 0.29 -0.41 4.53
CA THR A 416 -0.47 0.69 5.15
C THR A 416 0.18 1.16 6.45
N PHE A 417 0.10 2.47 6.70
CA PHE A 417 0.71 3.13 7.85
C PHE A 417 -0.16 4.30 8.33
N ARG A 418 -0.18 4.53 9.63
CA ARG A 418 -0.65 5.79 10.24
C ARG A 418 0.58 6.61 10.61
N LEU A 419 0.68 7.81 10.06
CA LEU A 419 1.72 8.78 10.35
C LEU A 419 1.16 9.86 11.27
N GLU A 420 1.82 10.07 12.41
CA GLU A 420 1.44 11.08 13.41
C GLU A 420 2.53 12.13 13.52
N THR A 421 2.25 13.33 13.01
CA THR A 421 3.17 14.47 13.09
C THR A 421 2.93 15.21 14.40
N VAL A 422 3.87 15.08 15.33
CA VAL A 422 3.89 15.77 16.62
C VAL A 422 4.77 17.00 16.51
N PHE A 423 4.21 18.19 16.74
CA PHE A 423 4.95 19.45 16.67
C PHE A 423 5.61 19.82 18.01
N ASN A 424 6.82 20.38 17.93
CA ASN A 424 7.59 20.80 19.11
C ASN A 424 7.00 22.04 19.79
N ASP A 425 6.14 22.79 19.10
CA ASP A 425 5.49 24.00 19.60
C ASP A 425 4.18 23.72 20.37
N GLY A 426 3.79 22.44 20.50
CA GLY A 426 2.57 22.03 21.20
C GLY A 426 1.29 22.13 20.36
N SER A 427 1.39 22.42 19.06
CA SER A 427 0.26 22.34 18.13
C SER A 427 -0.33 20.93 18.08
N ASP A 428 -1.61 20.85 17.68
CA ASP A 428 -2.32 19.57 17.55
C ASP A 428 -1.57 18.60 16.63
N THR A 429 -1.59 17.33 17.01
CA THR A 429 -0.99 16.26 16.20
C THR A 429 -1.78 16.07 14.92
N LEU A 430 -1.09 16.08 13.77
CA LEU A 430 -1.70 15.74 12.49
C LEU A 430 -1.57 14.25 12.24
N SER A 431 -2.68 13.60 11.88
CA SER A 431 -2.71 12.18 11.51
C SER A 431 -2.93 12.03 10.01
N GLU A 432 -2.12 11.19 9.39
CA GLU A 432 -2.27 10.78 7.99
C GLU A 432 -2.32 9.26 7.91
N TRP A 433 -3.19 8.72 7.06
CA TRP A 433 -3.22 7.28 6.74
C TRP A 433 -2.72 7.09 5.33
N VAL A 434 -1.61 6.37 5.21
CA VAL A 434 -0.86 6.21 3.97
C VAL A 434 -0.89 4.75 3.55
N GLY A 435 -1.19 4.50 2.29
CA GLY A 435 -1.21 3.18 1.70
C GLY A 435 -0.48 3.14 0.38
N VAL A 436 0.29 2.08 0.12
CA VAL A 436 0.97 1.86 -1.15
C VAL A 436 0.60 0.53 -1.78
N THR A 437 0.33 0.53 -3.07
CA THR A 437 -0.05 -0.67 -3.82
C THR A 437 0.40 -0.63 -5.27
N ALA A 438 0.69 -1.80 -5.83
CA ALA A 438 0.78 -1.96 -7.28
C ALA A 438 -0.61 -1.79 -7.91
N GLN A 439 -0.60 -1.31 -9.15
CA GLN A 439 -1.76 -1.23 -10.03
C GLN A 439 -1.81 -2.44 -10.98
N ARG A 440 -2.97 -2.69 -11.59
CA ARG A 440 -3.12 -3.63 -12.70
C ARG A 440 -2.41 -3.12 -13.94
N THR A 441 -2.36 -1.81 -14.15
CA THR A 441 -1.52 -1.20 -15.19
C THR A 441 -0.05 -1.55 -14.94
N PRO A 442 0.64 -2.23 -15.88
CA PRO A 442 2.05 -2.59 -15.72
C PRO A 442 2.93 -1.35 -15.48
N GLY A 443 3.88 -1.47 -14.56
CA GLY A 443 4.80 -0.39 -14.20
C GLY A 443 4.21 0.69 -13.28
N ALA A 444 2.91 0.61 -12.92
CA ALA A 444 2.26 1.61 -12.09
C ALA A 444 2.22 1.25 -10.60
N VAL A 445 2.56 2.22 -9.76
CA VAL A 445 2.47 2.17 -8.29
C VAL A 445 1.64 3.35 -7.82
N SER A 446 0.68 3.08 -6.92
CA SER A 446 -0.13 4.11 -6.30
C SER A 446 0.18 4.28 -4.83
N THR A 447 0.29 5.54 -4.41
CA THR A 447 0.30 5.96 -3.00
C THR A 447 -0.99 6.72 -2.73
N VAL A 448 -1.80 6.26 -1.78
CA VAL A 448 -3.03 6.92 -1.34
C VAL A 448 -2.80 7.46 0.07
N VAL A 449 -3.19 8.72 0.30
CA VAL A 449 -3.08 9.39 1.60
C VAL A 449 -4.42 9.97 1.99
N ILE A 450 -4.91 9.62 3.16
CA ILE A 450 -6.05 10.26 3.81
C ILE A 450 -5.49 11.22 4.86
N THR A 451 -5.85 12.50 4.77
CA THR A 451 -5.37 13.56 5.68
C THR A 451 -6.49 14.12 6.56
N ALA A 452 -7.75 13.84 6.21
CA ALA A 452 -8.90 14.20 7.04
C ALA A 452 -9.97 13.11 6.91
N THR A 453 -10.51 12.71 8.05
CA THR A 453 -11.60 11.74 8.18
C THR A 453 -12.52 12.18 9.30
N THR A 454 -13.81 11.88 9.16
CA THR A 454 -14.81 12.14 10.21
C THR A 454 -14.79 11.06 11.29
N ASP A 455 -14.24 9.89 10.97
CA ASP A 455 -14.09 8.75 11.87
C ASP A 455 -12.67 8.14 11.73
N PRO A 456 -11.72 8.51 12.61
CA PRO A 456 -10.35 7.99 12.59
C PRO A 456 -10.24 6.47 12.70
N ASP A 457 -11.18 5.81 13.38
CA ASP A 457 -11.17 4.36 13.58
C ASP A 457 -11.50 3.61 12.28
N ARG A 458 -12.17 4.29 11.34
CA ARG A 458 -12.50 3.75 10.00
C ARG A 458 -11.48 4.10 8.93
N ALA A 459 -10.49 4.93 9.22
CA ALA A 459 -9.59 5.44 8.20
C ALA A 459 -8.77 4.34 7.51
N PHE A 460 -8.35 3.29 8.22
CA PHE A 460 -7.70 2.14 7.59
C PHE A 460 -8.64 1.35 6.68
N ALA A 461 -9.90 1.16 7.08
CA ALA A 461 -10.89 0.48 6.23
C ALA A 461 -11.18 1.29 4.96
N GLU A 462 -11.29 2.61 5.06
CA GLU A 462 -11.46 3.50 3.91
C GLU A 462 -10.20 3.55 3.03
N LEU A 463 -9.02 3.54 3.64
CA LEU A 463 -7.75 3.45 2.91
C LEU A 463 -7.68 2.14 2.12
N ASP A 464 -8.00 0.99 2.74
CA ASP A 464 -8.01 -0.31 2.09
C ASP A 464 -9.01 -0.37 0.93
N ARG A 465 -10.20 0.24 1.11
CA ARG A 465 -11.18 0.40 0.03
C ARG A 465 -10.61 1.22 -1.15
N LEU A 466 -9.94 2.33 -0.89
CA LEU A 466 -9.30 3.15 -1.92
C LEU A 466 -8.12 2.43 -2.60
N LEU A 467 -7.32 1.67 -1.85
CA LEU A 467 -6.24 0.85 -2.40
C LEU A 467 -6.80 -0.28 -3.27
N ALA A 468 -7.93 -0.89 -2.90
CA ALA A 468 -8.61 -1.89 -3.71
C ALA A 468 -9.08 -1.32 -5.05
N LEU A 469 -9.61 -0.09 -5.06
CA LEU A 469 -9.95 0.64 -6.30
C LEU A 469 -8.70 0.99 -7.12
N ALA A 470 -7.62 1.42 -6.46
CA ALA A 470 -6.36 1.73 -7.12
C ALA A 470 -5.74 0.50 -7.79
N ARG A 471 -5.83 -0.68 -7.19
CA ARG A 471 -5.35 -1.96 -7.77
C ARG A 471 -6.07 -2.35 -9.06
N GLN A 472 -7.29 -1.85 -9.27
CA GLN A 472 -8.08 -2.13 -10.49
C GLN A 472 -7.67 -1.24 -11.68
N LYS A 473 -7.06 -0.09 -11.40
CA LYS A 473 -6.40 0.74 -12.41
C LYS A 473 -5.12 0.06 -12.84
#